data_AF-A0A4W4E3F6-F1
#
_entry.id   AF-A0A4W4E3F6-F1
#
_cell.length_a   1.000
_cell.length_b   1.000
_cell.length_c   1.000
_cell.angle_alpha   90.00
_cell.angle_beta   90.00
_cell.angle_gamma   90.00
#
_symmetry.space_group_name_H-M   'P 1'
#
loop_
_entity.id
_entity.type
_entity.pdbx_description
1 polymer ?
#
loop_
_entity_poly.entity_id
_entity_poly.type
_entity_poly.pdbx_seq_one_letter_code
_entity_poly.pdbx_strand_id
1 'polypeptide(L)'
;MFTLCISMTVVLNSLTSYDPCNDYVSLDQPWRANNATGLGICDSNFNWNGWYRLLYNGMDIRMTESCVDVNRCGTFYTLWLNGPHPQLEDGVVTRQVCSTPIRVKACPGNYYVYEIVRPIFCNMAYCTEKTTQGRSGSLPSVKR
;
A
#
# COMPACT_ATOMS: atom_id res chain seq x y z
N MET A 1 36.79 -50.13 -2.54
CA MET A 1 35.63 -49.45 -3.16
C MET A 1 35.36 -48.21 -2.31
N PHE A 2 35.92 -47.06 -2.68
CA PHE A 2 35.79 -45.81 -1.92
C PHE A 2 34.70 -44.96 -2.55
N THR A 3 33.62 -44.72 -1.80
CA THR A 3 32.57 -43.79 -2.20
C THR A 3 33.08 -42.36 -2.03
N LEU A 4 33.32 -41.65 -3.13
CA LEU A 4 33.50 -40.20 -3.11
C LEU A 4 32.14 -39.53 -2.98
N CYS A 5 31.87 -38.91 -1.83
CA CYS A 5 30.82 -37.91 -1.71
C CYS A 5 31.23 -36.70 -2.55
N ILE A 6 30.66 -36.57 -3.75
CA ILE A 6 30.78 -35.34 -4.54
C ILE A 6 29.92 -34.30 -3.84
N SER A 7 30.56 -33.45 -3.04
CA SER A 7 29.95 -32.27 -2.46
C SER A 7 29.53 -31.33 -3.59
N MET A 8 28.25 -31.42 -3.96
CA MET A 8 27.62 -30.48 -4.88
C MET A 8 27.53 -29.15 -4.13
N THR A 9 28.52 -28.28 -4.35
CA THR A 9 28.43 -26.89 -3.91
C THR A 9 27.26 -26.25 -4.65
N VAL A 10 26.15 -26.06 -3.94
CA VAL A 10 25.01 -25.29 -4.45
C VAL A 10 25.50 -23.86 -4.57
N VAL A 11 25.84 -23.44 -5.78
CA VAL A 11 26.00 -22.03 -6.13
C VAL A 11 24.59 -21.44 -6.05
N LEU A 12 24.25 -20.88 -4.90
CA LEU A 12 23.07 -20.03 -4.76
C LEU A 12 23.35 -18.78 -5.59
N ASN A 13 22.96 -18.81 -6.87
CA ASN A 13 22.74 -17.59 -7.63
C ASN A 13 21.68 -16.80 -6.86
N SER A 14 22.12 -15.87 -6.01
CA SER A 14 21.26 -14.84 -5.47
C SER A 14 20.86 -13.95 -6.64
N LEU A 15 19.84 -14.37 -7.38
CA LEU A 15 18.93 -13.42 -8.01
C LEU A 15 18.54 -12.50 -6.87
N THR A 16 19.01 -11.26 -6.88
CA THR A 16 18.52 -10.24 -5.97
C THR A 16 17.01 -10.21 -6.16
N SER A 17 16.29 -10.86 -5.26
CA SER A 17 14.84 -10.94 -5.30
C SER A 17 14.37 -9.50 -5.25
N TYR A 18 13.80 -9.02 -6.36
CA TYR A 18 13.21 -7.71 -6.43
C TYR A 18 12.22 -7.58 -5.27
N ASP A 19 12.54 -6.72 -4.32
CA ASP A 19 11.72 -6.49 -3.14
C ASP A 19 11.22 -5.04 -3.18
N PRO A 20 9.91 -4.82 -3.36
CA PRO A 20 9.36 -3.47 -3.39
C PRO A 20 9.48 -2.72 -2.06
N CYS A 21 9.87 -3.38 -0.97
CA CYS A 21 10.25 -2.71 0.28
C CYS A 21 11.60 -1.98 0.16
N ASN A 22 12.41 -2.26 -0.86
CA ASN A 22 13.69 -1.62 -1.12
C ASN A 22 13.69 -0.71 -2.35
N ASP A 23 12.62 -0.76 -3.17
CA ASP A 23 12.49 0.03 -4.40
C ASP A 23 11.05 0.53 -4.55
N TYR A 24 10.79 1.74 -4.04
CA TYR A 24 9.49 2.40 -4.08
C TYR A 24 9.63 3.92 -4.17
N VAL A 25 8.54 4.59 -4.57
CA VAL A 25 8.42 6.06 -4.57
C VAL A 25 7.59 6.50 -3.37
N SER A 26 8.11 7.45 -2.59
CA SER A 26 7.36 8.07 -1.49
C SER A 26 6.33 9.06 -2.01
N LEU A 27 5.09 8.94 -1.55
CA LEU A 27 4.00 9.89 -1.81
C LEU A 27 3.58 10.57 -0.52
N ASP A 28 4.24 11.68 -0.21
CA ASP A 28 3.83 12.55 0.89
C ASP A 28 2.77 13.54 0.42
N GLN A 29 1.53 13.10 0.48
CA GLN A 29 0.37 13.80 -0.08
C GLN A 29 -0.74 13.88 0.97
N PRO A 30 -0.65 14.82 1.94
CA PRO A 30 -1.58 14.92 3.06
C PRO A 30 -3.05 15.08 2.66
N TRP A 31 -3.32 15.59 1.45
CA TRP A 31 -4.66 15.70 0.89
C TRP A 31 -5.37 14.35 0.69
N ARG A 32 -4.65 13.22 0.73
CA ARG A 32 -5.21 11.86 0.66
C ARG A 32 -5.89 11.39 1.95
N ALA A 33 -5.68 12.09 3.07
CA ALA A 33 -6.25 11.69 4.34
C ALA A 33 -7.79 11.69 4.30
N ASN A 34 -8.42 10.71 4.95
CA ASN A 34 -9.88 10.54 4.94
C ASN A 34 -10.68 11.71 5.55
N ASN A 35 -10.03 12.63 6.25
CA ASN A 35 -10.61 13.88 6.77
C ASN A 35 -10.35 15.10 5.86
N ALA A 36 -9.48 14.99 4.86
CA ALA A 36 -9.26 16.04 3.87
C ALA A 36 -10.50 16.15 2.98
N THR A 37 -10.94 17.37 2.70
CA THR A 37 -12.10 17.65 1.84
C THR A 37 -11.75 17.59 0.36
N GLY A 38 -12.75 17.35 -0.49
CA GLY A 38 -12.59 17.23 -1.94
C GLY A 38 -11.99 18.49 -2.58
N LEU A 39 -10.75 18.39 -3.06
CA LEU A 39 -10.07 19.42 -3.86
C LEU A 39 -10.23 19.16 -5.38
N GLY A 40 -10.98 18.11 -5.75
CA GLY A 40 -11.13 17.70 -7.16
C GLY A 40 -9.88 17.04 -7.73
N ILE A 41 -9.03 16.45 -6.89
CA ILE A 41 -7.80 15.81 -7.33
C ILE A 41 -8.11 14.49 -8.04
N CYS A 42 -7.41 14.29 -9.16
CA CYS A 42 -7.55 13.12 -10.00
C CYS A 42 -6.30 12.26 -9.99
N ASP A 43 -6.38 11.07 -9.41
CA ASP A 43 -5.28 10.12 -9.49
C ASP A 43 -5.06 9.61 -10.92
N SER A 44 -6.05 9.72 -11.80
CA SER A 44 -5.88 9.41 -13.24
C SER A 44 -4.86 10.30 -13.96
N ASN A 45 -4.47 11.44 -13.37
CA ASN A 45 -3.51 12.39 -13.95
C ASN A 45 -2.05 12.07 -13.56
N PHE A 46 -1.84 11.15 -12.63
CA PHE A 46 -0.50 10.72 -12.23
C PHE A 46 -0.05 9.55 -13.10
N ASN A 47 1.24 9.51 -13.39
CA ASN A 47 1.86 8.39 -14.11
C ASN A 47 2.24 7.29 -13.11
N TRP A 48 1.28 6.42 -12.82
CA TRP A 48 1.49 5.27 -11.94
C TRP A 48 2.38 4.22 -12.59
N ASN A 49 3.57 4.02 -12.04
CA ASN A 49 4.54 3.02 -12.47
C ASN A 49 5.40 2.60 -11.28
N GLY A 50 5.19 1.36 -10.82
CA GLY A 50 5.93 0.77 -9.71
C GLY A 50 5.22 0.85 -8.36
N TRP A 51 6.02 0.81 -7.30
CA TRP A 51 5.55 0.70 -5.92
C TRP A 51 5.60 2.03 -5.21
N TYR A 52 4.62 2.28 -4.35
CA TYR A 52 4.46 3.55 -3.66
C TYR A 52 4.32 3.35 -2.15
N ARG A 53 5.04 4.15 -1.37
CA ARG A 53 4.87 4.28 0.07
C ARG A 53 4.11 5.56 0.35
N LEU A 54 2.96 5.44 0.99
CA LEU A 54 2.11 6.59 1.32
C LEU A 54 2.62 7.25 2.60
N LEU A 55 2.72 8.58 2.60
CA LEU A 55 3.17 9.37 3.74
C LEU A 55 2.20 10.52 4.02
N TYR A 56 2.22 10.99 5.27
CA TYR A 56 1.55 12.19 5.74
C TYR A 56 2.54 13.03 6.55
N ASN A 57 3.01 14.14 5.98
CA ASN A 57 4.02 15.03 6.56
C ASN A 57 5.26 14.23 7.04
N GLY A 58 5.78 13.37 6.17
CA GLY A 58 6.94 12.51 6.44
C GLY A 58 6.67 11.29 7.33
N MET A 59 5.47 11.11 7.88
CA MET A 59 5.11 9.95 8.69
C MET A 59 4.43 8.86 7.87
N ASP A 60 4.66 7.61 8.24
CA ASP A 60 3.98 6.47 7.64
C ASP A 60 2.46 6.55 7.79
N ILE A 61 1.78 6.32 6.68
CA ILE A 61 0.33 6.20 6.64
C ILE A 61 -0.04 5.08 5.67
N ARG A 62 -1.22 4.52 5.86
CA ARG A 62 -1.73 3.43 5.04
C ARG A 62 -3.06 3.80 4.40
N MET A 63 -3.42 3.10 3.33
CA MET A 63 -4.76 3.17 2.78
C MET A 63 -5.79 2.81 3.85
N THR A 64 -6.98 3.41 3.79
CA THR A 64 -8.09 2.98 4.66
C THR A 64 -8.62 1.61 4.23
N GLU A 65 -9.00 0.77 5.21
CA GLU A 65 -9.62 -0.55 5.00
C GLU A 65 -11.16 -0.48 5.06
N SER A 66 -11.69 0.69 5.42
CA SER A 66 -13.12 0.95 5.54
C SER A 66 -13.59 1.98 4.52
N CYS A 67 -14.87 1.92 4.19
CA CYS A 67 -15.54 2.89 3.34
C CYS A 67 -15.34 4.31 3.88
N VAL A 68 -14.97 5.23 2.99
CA VAL A 68 -14.87 6.65 3.28
C VAL A 68 -15.93 7.38 2.47
N ASP A 69 -16.65 8.29 3.12
CA ASP A 69 -17.67 9.11 2.46
C ASP A 69 -17.13 9.81 1.21
N VAL A 70 -18.03 10.07 0.26
CA VAL A 70 -17.73 10.89 -0.92
C VAL A 70 -17.27 12.30 -0.51
N ASN A 71 -16.55 12.99 -1.40
CA ASN A 71 -15.98 14.33 -1.16
C ASN A 71 -14.95 14.36 -0.01
N ARG A 72 -14.19 13.28 0.14
CA ARG A 72 -13.06 13.15 1.08
C ARG A 72 -11.79 12.77 0.32
N CYS A 73 -10.66 12.74 1.03
CA CYS A 73 -9.37 12.30 0.49
C CYS A 73 -8.92 13.14 -0.71
N GLY A 74 -9.31 14.43 -0.74
CA GLY A 74 -8.96 15.35 -1.81
C GLY A 74 -9.73 15.13 -3.13
N THR A 75 -10.70 14.21 -3.18
CA THR A 75 -11.41 13.82 -4.41
C THR A 75 -12.93 13.74 -4.21
N PHE A 76 -13.69 13.40 -5.26
CA PHE A 76 -15.13 13.17 -5.18
C PHE A 76 -15.44 11.72 -4.81
N TYR A 77 -14.84 10.75 -5.50
CA TYR A 77 -15.00 9.31 -5.25
C TYR A 77 -13.75 8.74 -4.61
N THR A 78 -13.90 8.21 -3.40
CA THR A 78 -12.79 7.69 -2.61
C THR A 78 -12.46 6.26 -3.03
N LEU A 79 -11.17 5.93 -3.05
CA LEU A 79 -10.68 4.58 -3.32
C LEU A 79 -10.02 4.04 -2.05
N TRP A 80 -10.56 2.96 -1.48
CA TRP A 80 -10.09 2.32 -0.26
C TRP A 80 -9.93 0.81 -0.44
N LEU A 81 -9.14 0.18 0.42
CA LEU A 81 -8.93 -1.27 0.40
C LEU A 81 -10.17 -2.01 0.91
N ASN A 82 -10.59 -3.01 0.17
CA ASN A 82 -11.59 -3.97 0.61
C ASN A 82 -10.89 -5.19 1.25
N GLY A 83 -10.74 -5.13 2.58
CA GLY A 83 -10.10 -6.16 3.38
C GLY A 83 -8.85 -5.66 4.12
N PRO A 84 -8.30 -6.48 5.02
CA PRO A 84 -7.18 -6.08 5.86
C PRO A 84 -5.87 -5.98 5.06
N HIS A 85 -4.95 -5.14 5.51
CA HIS A 85 -3.58 -5.14 5.03
C HIS A 85 -2.91 -6.51 5.31
N PRO A 86 -1.94 -6.92 4.47
CA PRO A 86 -1.17 -8.14 4.69
C PRO A 86 -0.31 -8.06 5.96
N GLN A 87 0.08 -9.21 6.48
CA GLN A 87 1.21 -9.35 7.41
C GLN A 87 2.54 -9.48 6.64
N LEU A 88 3.67 -9.45 7.35
CA LEU A 88 5.00 -9.55 6.73
C LEU A 88 5.19 -10.86 5.98
N GLU A 89 4.68 -11.95 6.54
CA GLU A 89 4.77 -13.31 6.00
C GLU A 89 3.88 -13.54 4.77
N ASP A 90 2.86 -12.72 4.56
CA ASP A 90 1.95 -12.85 3.41
C ASP A 90 2.65 -12.44 2.10
N GLY A 91 3.74 -11.68 2.17
CA GLY A 91 4.45 -11.16 1.01
C GLY A 91 3.57 -10.20 0.20
N VAL A 92 3.59 -10.33 -1.12
CA VAL A 92 2.76 -9.51 -2.00
C VAL A 92 1.38 -10.14 -2.16
N VAL A 93 0.35 -9.43 -1.68
CA VAL A 93 -1.05 -9.86 -1.84
C VAL A 93 -1.82 -8.93 -2.76
N THR A 94 -2.88 -9.45 -3.38
CA THR A 94 -3.83 -8.65 -4.16
C THR A 94 -5.02 -8.27 -3.28
N ARG A 95 -5.42 -7.00 -3.32
CA ARG A 95 -6.62 -6.47 -2.65
C ARG A 95 -7.49 -5.73 -3.63
N GLN A 96 -8.80 -5.78 -3.42
CA GLN A 96 -9.75 -5.03 -4.23
C GLN A 96 -9.82 -3.59 -3.74
N VAL A 97 -9.77 -2.64 -4.66
CA VAL A 97 -10.03 -1.22 -4.43
C VAL A 97 -11.09 -0.78 -5.42
N CYS A 98 -12.33 -0.61 -4.93
CA CYS A 98 -13.49 -0.59 -5.83
C CYS A 98 -13.45 -1.83 -6.77
N SER A 99 -13.91 -1.72 -8.02
CA SER A 99 -13.84 -2.79 -9.01
C SER A 99 -12.44 -3.01 -9.62
N THR A 100 -11.37 -2.52 -8.97
CA THR A 100 -10.00 -2.61 -9.49
C THR A 100 -9.07 -3.26 -8.46
N PRO A 101 -8.43 -4.40 -8.77
CA PRO A 101 -7.42 -4.99 -7.91
C PRO A 101 -6.12 -4.17 -7.90
N ILE A 102 -5.48 -4.06 -6.74
CA ILE A 102 -4.12 -3.57 -6.58
C ILE A 102 -3.28 -4.57 -5.80
N ARG A 103 -1.94 -4.46 -5.87
CA ARG A 103 -1.04 -5.27 -5.05
C ARG A 103 -0.53 -4.44 -3.87
N VAL A 104 -0.40 -5.09 -2.72
CA VAL A 104 0.08 -4.49 -1.48
C VAL A 104 1.03 -5.47 -0.78
N LYS A 105 2.07 -4.95 -0.14
CA LYS A 105 3.01 -5.72 0.67
C LYS A 105 3.29 -4.98 1.97
N ALA A 106 3.37 -5.73 3.08
CA ALA A 106 3.88 -5.24 4.35
C ALA A 106 5.41 -5.29 4.36
N CYS A 107 6.04 -4.25 4.87
CA CYS A 107 7.50 -4.13 4.89
C CYS A 107 8.06 -4.06 6.31
N PRO A 108 9.29 -4.59 6.54
CA PRO A 108 10.00 -4.39 7.80
C PRO A 108 10.08 -2.89 8.14
N GLY A 109 9.78 -2.51 9.38
CA GLY A 109 9.65 -1.10 9.78
C GLY A 109 8.21 -0.59 9.84
N ASN A 110 7.22 -1.48 9.73
CA ASN A 110 5.79 -1.19 9.96
C ASN A 110 5.21 -0.16 8.98
N TYR A 111 5.49 -0.34 7.70
CA TYR A 111 4.88 0.42 6.61
C TYR A 111 4.45 -0.52 5.49
N TYR A 112 3.69 0.03 4.55
CA TYR A 112 3.15 -0.70 3.41
C TYR A 112 3.59 -0.04 2.12
N VAL A 113 3.80 -0.87 1.10
CA VAL A 113 4.00 -0.42 -0.28
C VAL A 113 2.85 -0.94 -1.13
N TYR A 114 2.40 -0.10 -2.07
CA TYR A 114 1.26 -0.35 -2.93
C TYR A 114 1.68 -0.23 -4.38
N GLU A 115 1.37 -1.24 -5.18
CA GLU A 115 1.43 -1.13 -6.63
C GLU A 115 0.09 -0.54 -7.09
N ILE A 116 0.04 0.79 -7.07
CA ILE A 116 -1.16 1.55 -7.37
C ILE A 116 -1.40 1.53 -8.89
N VAL A 117 -2.65 1.31 -9.28
CA VAL A 117 -3.04 1.35 -10.70
C VAL A 117 -3.82 2.62 -11.01
N ARG A 118 -3.68 3.11 -12.24
CA ARG A 118 -4.38 4.32 -12.70
C ARG A 118 -5.91 4.12 -12.63
N PRO A 119 -6.65 4.96 -11.88
CA PRO A 119 -8.10 4.91 -11.87
C PRO A 119 -8.70 5.22 -13.24
N ILE A 120 -9.87 4.63 -13.53
CA ILE A 120 -10.57 4.79 -14.82
C ILE A 120 -11.14 6.21 -14.97
N PHE A 121 -11.59 6.81 -13.87
CA PHE A 121 -12.22 8.13 -13.86
C PHE A 121 -11.37 9.16 -13.14
N CYS A 122 -11.41 10.41 -13.62
CA CYS A 122 -10.63 11.51 -13.05
C CYS A 122 -11.02 11.77 -11.60
N ASN A 123 -12.31 11.82 -11.30
CA ASN A 123 -12.82 12.18 -9.99
C ASN A 123 -12.68 11.08 -8.92
N MET A 124 -11.66 10.23 -9.04
CA MET A 124 -11.30 9.16 -8.12
C MET A 124 -9.87 9.34 -7.59
N ALA A 125 -9.67 9.06 -6.30
CA ALA A 125 -8.34 9.05 -5.68
C ALA A 125 -8.22 8.06 -4.50
N TYR A 126 -7.03 7.49 -4.35
CA TYR A 126 -6.62 6.60 -3.27
C TYR A 126 -6.58 7.33 -1.94
N CYS A 127 -7.37 6.81 -1.00
CA CYS A 127 -7.59 7.41 0.30
C CYS A 127 -6.76 6.73 1.39
N THR A 128 -6.17 7.54 2.26
CA THR A 128 -5.42 7.09 3.43
C THR A 128 -6.21 7.31 4.71
N GLU A 129 -5.80 6.61 5.77
CA GLU A 129 -6.33 6.86 7.11
C GLU A 129 -6.05 8.31 7.56
N LYS A 130 -6.62 8.70 8.69
CA LYS A 130 -6.20 9.92 9.39
C LYS A 130 -4.97 9.59 10.22
N THR A 131 -3.92 10.41 10.12
CA THR A 131 -2.86 10.36 11.14
C THR A 131 -3.39 11.05 12.38
N THR A 132 -3.93 10.29 13.34
CA THR A 132 -4.09 10.81 14.70
C THR A 132 -2.69 10.93 15.27
N GLN A 133 -2.14 12.13 15.23
CA GLN A 133 -0.86 12.46 15.83
C GLN A 133 -0.90 12.04 17.31
N GLY A 134 -0.25 10.91 17.63
CA GLY A 134 -0.19 10.34 18.97
C GLY A 134 -1.37 9.44 19.37
N ARG A 135 -1.36 8.18 18.96
CA ARG A 135 -1.63 7.03 19.85
C ARG A 135 -1.30 5.71 19.16
N SER A 136 -0.37 4.99 19.79
CA SER A 136 -0.10 3.57 19.60
C SER A 136 -1.40 2.76 19.50
N GLY A 137 -1.46 1.84 18.54
CA GLY A 137 -2.40 0.71 18.49
C GLY A 137 -3.87 1.08 18.27
N SER A 138 -4.33 1.08 17.02
CA SER A 138 -5.74 0.87 16.73
C SER A 138 -6.16 -0.53 17.19
N LEU A 139 -6.96 -0.60 18.26
CA LEU A 139 -7.69 -1.80 18.64
C LEU A 139 -8.48 -2.33 17.41
N PRO A 140 -8.56 -3.65 17.19
CA PRO A 140 -9.42 -4.20 16.15
C PRO A 140 -10.87 -3.82 16.47
N SER A 141 -11.55 -3.26 15.46
CA SER A 141 -12.98 -3.04 15.52
C SER A 141 -13.69 -4.39 15.67
N VAL A 142 -14.18 -4.67 16.88
CA VAL A 142 -15.11 -5.77 17.13
C VAL A 142 -16.39 -5.47 16.35
N LYS A 143 -16.68 -6.32 15.38
CA LYS A 143 -17.92 -6.32 14.61
C LYS A 143 -19.07 -6.69 15.57
N ARG A 144 -20.07 -5.81 15.70
CA ARG A 144 -21.39 -6.17 16.25
C ARG A 144 -22.22 -6.85 15.18
#